data_AF-A0A7X7X0I9-F1
#
_entry.id   AF-A0A7X7X0I9-F1
#
_cell.length_a   1.000
_cell.length_b   1.000
_cell.length_c   1.000
_cell.angle_alpha   90.00
_cell.angle_beta   90.00
_cell.angle_gamma   90.00
#
_symmetry.space_group_name_H-M   'P 1'
#
loop_
_entity.id
_entity.type
_entity.pdbx_description
1 polymer ?
#
loop_
_entity_poly.entity_id
_entity_poly.type
_entity_poly.pdbx_seq_one_letter_code
_entity_poly.pdbx_strand_id
1 'polypeptide(L)'
;MKYQLQRNILLLAVMMLLAFSFGWGAHNYSSTRSKIKVSLNVALQQTMSRRAAKWLTADTLKTYTQIQTMMGNPVSVRTFDKTFAAALPFAPLRSTSGIQVRLLPRNGHPFTDELSGDCLMSDTILWMSPAVQTASTVPPILVFRGYAHCPFWKIFLLSHPDGPILVFCLSLLVGTLMPLLLYRRRKKIEMNAGIISVGNMSLCTIDSCFYDEQRNRIRLTPLQYSLMKMFFLSSSHYLCKSEICQSLWPGKDNADETLYTLIRRLKPIIEANSNLYIKTDRGRAYRLEKQY
;
A
#
# COMPACT_ATOMS: atom_id res chain seq x y z
N MET A 1 5.23 -24.30 12.07
CA MET A 1 6.37 -23.38 12.31
C MET A 1 6.85 -22.66 11.03
N LYS A 2 7.27 -23.35 9.96
CA LYS A 2 7.78 -22.72 8.71
C LYS A 2 6.87 -21.63 8.08
N TYR A 3 5.55 -21.80 8.12
CA TYR A 3 4.59 -20.86 7.53
C TYR A 3 4.36 -19.58 8.35
N GLN A 4 4.41 -19.66 9.67
CA GLN A 4 4.34 -18.46 10.52
C GLN A 4 5.59 -17.60 10.33
N LEU A 5 6.75 -18.25 10.18
CA LEU A 5 8.00 -17.58 9.85
C LEU A 5 7.92 -16.85 8.49
N GLN A 6 7.41 -17.50 7.44
CA GLN A 6 7.24 -16.87 6.12
C GLN A 6 6.30 -15.65 6.15
N ARG A 7 5.18 -15.72 6.87
CA ARG A 7 4.25 -14.58 7.02
C ARG A 7 4.91 -13.41 7.76
N ASN A 8 5.66 -13.70 8.81
CA ASN A 8 6.34 -12.67 9.59
C ASN A 8 7.47 -12.00 8.78
N ILE A 9 8.21 -12.76 7.97
CA ILE A 9 9.22 -12.22 7.04
C ILE A 9 8.56 -11.30 6.00
N LEU A 10 7.42 -11.72 5.42
CA LEU A 10 6.69 -10.90 4.45
C LEU A 10 6.18 -9.60 5.07
N LEU A 11 5.60 -9.66 6.27
CA LEU A 11 5.18 -8.48 7.02
C LEU A 11 6.35 -7.52 7.28
N LEU A 12 7.49 -8.04 7.72
CA LEU A 12 8.68 -7.25 7.98
C LEU A 12 9.22 -6.60 6.70
N ALA A 13 9.24 -7.32 5.57
CA ALA A 13 9.66 -6.78 4.28
C ALA A 13 8.75 -5.64 3.80
N VAL A 14 7.42 -5.77 3.93
CA VAL A 14 6.46 -4.71 3.58
C VAL A 14 6.66 -3.48 4.47
N MET A 15 6.84 -3.68 5.78
CA MET A 15 7.11 -2.58 6.72
C MET A 15 8.41 -1.85 6.38
N MET A 16 9.48 -2.56 6.03
CA MET A 16 10.74 -1.97 5.61
C MET A 16 10.59 -1.16 4.31
N LEU A 17 9.83 -1.67 3.33
CA LEU A 17 9.53 -0.96 2.09
C LEU A 17 8.72 0.33 2.33
N LEU A 18 7.74 0.28 3.24
CA LEU A 18 6.97 1.47 3.64
C LEU A 18 7.85 2.53 4.31
N ALA A 19 8.70 2.10 5.24
CA ALA A 19 9.65 2.99 5.92
C ALA A 19 10.63 3.62 4.91
N PHE A 20 11.11 2.84 3.95
CA PHE A 20 12.00 3.32 2.90
C PHE A 20 11.31 4.32 1.96
N SER A 21 10.08 4.04 1.52
CA SER A 21 9.29 4.97 0.71
C SER A 21 9.06 6.31 1.43
N PHE A 22 8.72 6.26 2.72
CA PHE A 22 8.52 7.45 3.53
C PHE A 22 9.83 8.25 3.70
N GLY A 23 10.94 7.57 4.01
CA GLY A 23 12.25 8.21 4.13
C GLY A 23 12.72 8.89 2.84
N TRP A 24 12.57 8.19 1.70
CA TRP A 24 12.90 8.75 0.38
C TRP A 24 11.99 9.94 0.04
N GLY A 25 10.68 9.83 0.30
CA GLY A 25 9.72 10.92 0.10
C GLY A 25 10.05 12.15 0.94
N ALA A 26 10.39 11.96 2.22
CA ALA A 26 10.79 13.04 3.12
C ALA A 26 12.10 13.72 2.67
N HIS A 27 13.07 12.94 2.19
CA HIS A 27 14.31 13.46 1.63
C HIS A 27 14.05 14.29 0.36
N ASN A 28 13.26 13.77 -0.59
CA ASN A 28 12.90 14.49 -1.81
C ASN A 28 12.15 15.79 -1.52
N TYR A 29 11.21 15.76 -0.57
CA TYR A 29 10.47 16.93 -0.13
C TYR A 29 11.41 18.00 0.47
N SER A 30 12.27 17.61 1.40
CA SER A 30 13.20 18.56 2.05
C SER A 30 14.22 19.15 1.06
N SER A 31 14.72 18.34 0.12
CA SER A 31 15.59 18.77 -0.97
C SER A 31 14.89 19.75 -1.92
N THR A 32 13.62 19.51 -2.26
CA THR A 32 12.85 20.42 -3.11
C THR A 32 12.60 21.74 -2.39
N ARG A 33 12.23 21.69 -1.10
CA ARG A 33 12.00 22.87 -0.27
C ARG A 33 13.26 23.73 -0.16
N SER A 34 14.43 23.13 0.05
CA SER A 34 15.70 23.88 0.12
C SER A 34 16.06 24.51 -1.23
N LYS A 35 15.87 23.80 -2.36
CA LYS A 35 16.07 24.34 -3.71
C LYS A 35 15.18 25.56 -4.00
N ILE A 36 13.91 25.52 -3.58
CA ILE A 36 13.00 26.66 -3.73
C ILE A 36 13.51 27.83 -2.87
N LYS A 37 13.91 27.59 -1.62
CA LYS A 37 14.45 28.64 -0.74
C LYS A 37 15.71 29.30 -1.33
N VAL A 38 16.65 28.51 -1.83
CA VAL A 38 17.85 29.02 -2.52
C VAL A 38 17.48 29.84 -3.75
N SER A 39 16.50 29.37 -4.53
CA SER A 39 16.02 30.11 -5.71
C SER A 39 15.39 31.45 -5.34
N LEU A 40 14.63 31.51 -4.24
CA LEU A 40 14.09 32.77 -3.70
C LEU A 40 15.20 33.73 -3.28
N ASN A 41 16.25 33.23 -2.62
CA ASN A 41 17.42 34.04 -2.24
C ASN A 41 18.12 34.63 -3.46
N VAL A 42 18.39 33.80 -4.49
CA VAL A 42 19.05 34.24 -5.73
C VAL A 42 18.19 35.27 -6.47
N ALA A 43 16.89 35.01 -6.61
CA ALA A 43 15.95 35.94 -7.24
C ALA A 43 15.88 37.28 -6.48
N LEU A 44 15.90 37.24 -5.14
CA LEU A 44 15.89 38.43 -4.30
C LEU A 44 17.16 39.24 -4.52
N GLN A 45 18.33 38.59 -4.43
CA GLN A 45 19.63 39.22 -4.64
C GLN A 45 19.75 39.87 -6.02
N GLN A 46 19.27 39.19 -7.07
CA GLN A 46 19.27 39.71 -8.44
C GLN A 46 18.30 40.89 -8.61
N THR A 47 17.18 40.89 -7.89
CA THR A 47 16.23 42.01 -7.91
C THR A 47 16.82 43.23 -7.19
N MET A 48 17.49 43.00 -6.06
CA MET A 48 18.17 44.05 -5.30
C MET A 48 19.29 44.69 -6.11
N SER A 49 20.17 43.92 -6.76
CA SER A 49 21.25 44.51 -7.57
C SER A 49 20.74 45.40 -8.71
N ARG A 50 19.56 45.11 -9.27
CA ARG A 50 18.95 45.90 -10.35
C ARG A 50 18.14 47.11 -9.87
N ARG A 51 17.51 47.05 -8.70
CA ARG A 51 16.54 48.05 -8.25
C ARG A 51 16.90 48.76 -6.95
N ALA A 52 17.90 48.32 -6.20
CA ALA A 52 18.26 48.88 -4.89
C ALA A 52 18.42 50.41 -4.94
N ALA A 53 19.07 50.94 -5.99
CA ALA A 53 19.27 52.38 -6.14
C ALA A 53 17.96 53.19 -6.15
N LYS A 54 16.86 52.64 -6.70
CA LYS A 54 15.55 53.30 -6.75
C LYS A 54 14.80 53.24 -5.42
N TRP A 55 15.07 52.21 -4.60
CA TRP A 55 14.40 52.02 -3.32
C TRP A 55 15.06 52.85 -2.20
N LEU A 56 16.33 53.24 -2.41
CA LEU A 56 17.17 53.95 -1.44
C LEU A 56 17.12 55.48 -1.52
N THR A 57 16.17 56.08 -2.24
CA THR A 57 16.08 57.55 -2.30
C THR A 57 15.71 58.13 -0.94
N ALA A 58 16.21 59.34 -0.63
CA ALA A 58 15.94 59.99 0.65
C ALA A 58 14.42 60.22 0.85
N ASP A 59 13.71 60.51 -0.23
CA ASP A 59 12.27 60.77 -0.22
C ASP A 59 11.45 59.51 0.12
N THR A 60 11.82 58.34 -0.40
CA THR A 60 11.12 57.09 -0.06
C THR A 60 11.32 56.76 1.42
N LEU A 61 12.55 56.85 1.91
CA LEU A 61 12.86 56.62 3.32
C LEU A 61 12.06 57.55 4.24
N LYS A 62 12.01 58.87 3.93
CA LYS A 62 11.24 59.85 4.68
C LYS A 62 9.74 59.55 4.68
N THR A 63 9.20 59.08 3.55
CA THR A 63 7.79 58.70 3.44
C THR A 63 7.49 57.49 4.32
N TYR A 64 8.34 56.46 4.26
CA TYR A 64 8.17 55.26 5.10
C TYR A 64 8.26 55.58 6.59
N THR A 65 9.19 56.46 7.01
CA THR A 65 9.28 56.87 8.41
C THR A 65 8.06 57.67 8.86
N GLN A 66 7.53 58.57 8.03
CA GLN A 66 6.29 59.30 8.33
C GLN A 66 5.07 58.39 8.47
N ILE A 67 4.93 57.38 7.59
CA ILE A 67 3.84 56.41 7.69
C ILE A 67 3.98 55.59 8.98
N GLN A 68 5.21 55.20 9.34
CA GLN A 68 5.47 54.45 10.56
C GLN A 68 5.17 55.26 11.83
N THR A 69 5.48 56.56 11.86
CA THR A 69 5.15 57.42 13.00
C THR A 69 3.65 57.66 13.13
N MET A 70 2.92 57.77 12.01
CA MET A 70 1.45 57.90 12.03
C MET A 70 0.74 56.63 12.51
N MET A 71 1.23 55.44 12.13
CA MET A 71 0.58 54.17 12.48
C MET A 71 0.96 53.63 13.88
N GLY A 72 2.01 54.16 14.51
CA GLY A 72 2.47 53.73 15.84
C GLY A 72 3.02 52.29 15.89
N ASN A 73 3.13 51.61 14.75
CA ASN A 73 3.57 50.22 14.61
C ASN A 73 4.51 50.04 13.41
N PRO A 74 5.42 49.04 13.43
CA PRO A 74 6.31 48.78 12.31
C PRO A 74 5.55 48.36 11.06
N VAL A 75 5.68 49.14 9.99
CA VAL A 75 4.99 48.91 8.73
C VAL A 75 5.79 47.94 7.87
N SER A 76 5.16 46.85 7.42
CA SER A 76 5.70 46.03 6.34
C SER A 76 4.84 46.15 5.11
N VAL A 77 5.47 46.48 3.99
CA VAL A 77 4.83 46.53 2.69
C VAL A 77 5.14 45.25 1.93
N ARG A 78 4.10 44.61 1.39
CA ARG A 78 4.22 43.43 0.53
C ARG A 78 3.79 43.81 -0.87
N THR A 79 4.64 43.55 -1.84
CA THR A 79 4.31 43.82 -3.24
C THR A 79 4.65 42.64 -4.12
N PHE A 80 3.82 42.42 -5.13
CA PHE A 80 4.17 41.54 -6.23
C PHE A 80 5.14 42.28 -7.14
N ASP A 81 6.32 41.71 -7.34
CA ASP A 81 7.32 42.26 -8.25
C ASP A 81 7.52 41.35 -9.46
N LYS A 82 7.20 41.88 -10.66
CA LYS A 82 7.41 41.19 -11.93
C LYS A 82 8.87 40.83 -12.18
N THR A 83 9.83 41.65 -11.73
CA THR A 83 11.26 41.34 -11.92
C THR A 83 11.73 40.20 -11.02
N PHE A 84 11.20 40.15 -9.79
CA PHE A 84 11.45 39.05 -8.87
C PHE A 84 10.81 37.75 -9.36
N ALA A 85 9.56 37.82 -9.80
CA ALA A 85 8.84 36.70 -10.40
C ALA A 85 9.55 36.16 -11.65
N ALA A 86 10.07 37.04 -12.51
CA ALA A 86 10.80 36.63 -13.71
C ALA A 86 12.13 35.92 -13.40
N ALA A 87 12.78 36.26 -12.28
CA ALA A 87 14.03 35.64 -11.85
C ALA A 87 13.85 34.24 -11.25
N LEU A 88 12.61 33.82 -10.93
CA LEU A 88 12.34 32.50 -10.39
C LEU A 88 12.34 31.42 -11.49
N PRO A 89 13.01 30.28 -11.29
CA PRO A 89 13.06 29.19 -12.27
C PRO A 89 11.72 28.46 -12.40
N PHE A 90 10.92 28.43 -11.33
CA PHE A 90 9.66 27.70 -11.30
C PHE A 90 8.49 28.58 -11.79
N ALA A 91 7.96 28.27 -12.98
CA ALA A 91 6.79 28.94 -13.54
C ALA A 91 5.57 29.08 -12.59
N PRO A 92 5.14 28.02 -11.84
CA PRO A 92 3.97 28.11 -10.97
C PRO A 92 4.19 28.95 -9.70
N LEU A 93 5.44 29.31 -9.39
CA LEU A 93 5.78 30.18 -8.26
C LEU A 93 5.75 31.66 -8.64
N ARG A 94 5.89 32.00 -9.93
CA ARG A 94 6.00 33.39 -10.41
C ARG A 94 4.75 34.22 -10.15
N SER A 95 3.56 33.61 -10.23
CA SER A 95 2.28 34.29 -10.00
C SER A 95 1.96 34.50 -8.52
N THR A 96 2.65 33.80 -7.62
CA THR A 96 2.36 33.78 -6.17
C THR A 96 3.56 34.21 -5.33
N SER A 97 4.53 34.88 -5.94
CA SER A 97 5.77 35.35 -5.30
C SER A 97 5.82 36.87 -5.23
N GLY A 98 6.35 37.40 -4.14
CA GLY A 98 6.50 38.83 -3.94
C GLY A 98 7.68 39.18 -3.04
N ILE A 99 7.88 40.47 -2.84
CA ILE A 99 8.89 41.02 -1.93
C ILE A 99 8.18 41.69 -0.77
N GLN A 100 8.64 41.41 0.44
CA GLN A 100 8.27 42.09 1.65
C GLN A 100 9.40 43.02 2.07
N VAL A 101 9.05 44.28 2.35
CA VAL A 101 9.98 45.31 2.82
C VAL A 101 9.49 45.90 4.12
N ARG A 102 10.42 46.06 5.06
CA ARG A 102 10.17 46.66 6.37
C ARG A 102 11.31 47.60 6.71
N LEU A 103 10.96 48.73 7.29
CA LEU A 103 11.91 49.68 7.83
C LEU A 103 12.13 49.36 9.31
N LEU A 104 13.39 49.22 9.70
CA LEU A 104 13.75 48.81 11.05
C LEU A 104 14.47 49.92 11.83
N PRO A 105 14.03 50.21 13.06
CA PRO A 105 14.89 50.89 14.04
C PRO A 105 16.02 49.95 14.48
N ARG A 106 17.18 50.51 14.86
CA ARG A 106 18.44 49.78 15.15
C ARG A 106 18.31 48.57 16.10
N ASN A 107 17.29 48.54 16.96
CA ASN A 107 17.04 47.48 17.95
C ASN A 107 15.78 46.65 17.68
N GLY A 108 15.16 46.78 16.50
CA GLY A 108 13.97 46.00 16.13
C GLY A 108 14.32 44.60 15.63
N HIS A 109 13.39 43.65 15.81
CA HIS A 109 13.50 42.33 15.18
C HIS A 109 13.10 42.39 13.71
N PRO A 110 13.92 41.85 12.78
CA PRO A 110 13.77 42.06 11.33
C PRO A 110 12.40 41.63 10.81
N PHE A 111 11.97 40.42 11.18
CA PHE A 111 10.61 39.95 10.95
C PHE A 111 10.21 39.03 12.11
N THR A 112 9.00 39.19 12.63
CA THR A 112 8.30 38.13 13.37
C THR A 112 7.81 37.12 12.32
N ASP A 113 7.98 35.81 12.56
CA ASP A 113 7.51 34.73 11.67
C ASP A 113 5.96 34.61 11.61
N GLU A 114 5.24 35.74 11.72
CA GLU A 114 3.78 35.85 11.69
C GLU A 114 3.15 35.59 10.31
N LEU A 115 3.95 35.25 9.29
CA LEU A 115 3.39 34.78 8.02
C LEU A 115 3.15 33.27 8.09
N SER A 116 1.88 32.95 8.30
CA SER A 116 1.14 31.71 8.01
C SER A 116 1.92 30.62 7.27
N GLY A 117 1.83 29.39 7.80
CA GLY A 117 2.61 28.20 7.43
C GLY A 117 2.59 27.75 5.96
N ASP A 118 1.81 28.41 5.10
CA ASP A 118 1.71 28.12 3.67
C ASP A 118 2.67 28.94 2.79
N CYS A 119 3.40 29.92 3.36
CA CYS A 119 4.35 30.73 2.62
C CYS A 119 5.80 30.31 2.90
N LEU A 120 6.58 30.09 1.84
CA LEU A 120 8.01 29.87 1.93
C LEU A 120 8.75 31.21 1.79
N MET A 121 9.70 31.45 2.69
CA MET A 121 10.44 32.70 2.75
C MET A 121 11.90 32.52 2.36
N SER A 122 12.44 33.53 1.69
CA SER A 122 13.88 33.72 1.53
C SER A 122 14.52 34.10 2.87
N ASP A 123 15.84 34.06 2.89
CA ASP A 123 16.63 34.72 3.90
C ASP A 123 16.45 36.24 3.81
N THR A 124 16.71 36.91 4.93
CA THR A 124 16.46 38.34 5.09
C THR A 124 17.71 39.12 4.72
N ILE A 125 17.57 40.07 3.79
CA ILE A 125 18.67 40.96 3.40
C ILE A 125 18.50 42.27 4.17
N LEU A 126 19.51 42.61 4.97
CA LEU A 126 19.64 43.91 5.62
C LEU A 126 20.40 44.84 4.69
N TRP A 127 19.82 45.99 4.37
CA TRP A 127 20.46 47.00 3.54
C TRP A 127 20.49 48.35 4.24
N MET A 128 21.68 48.91 4.37
CA MET A 128 21.93 50.19 5.02
C MET A 128 22.13 51.26 3.95
N SER A 129 21.39 52.36 4.03
CA SER A 129 21.59 53.49 3.12
C SER A 129 22.75 54.36 3.59
N PRO A 130 23.73 54.67 2.71
CA PRO A 130 24.79 55.62 3.04
C PRO A 130 24.31 57.09 2.98
N ALA A 131 23.14 57.35 2.38
CA ALA A 131 22.70 58.70 2.00
C ALA A 131 22.02 59.51 3.13
N VAL A 132 21.71 58.89 4.27
CA VAL A 132 21.07 59.57 5.42
C VAL A 132 22.10 59.76 6.53
N GLN A 133 23.13 60.55 6.24
CA GLN A 133 24.02 61.12 7.25
C GLN A 133 23.60 62.57 7.47
N THR A 134 22.53 62.80 8.24
CA THR A 134 22.19 64.14 8.75
C THR A 134 22.29 64.11 10.28
N ALA A 135 22.85 65.18 10.82
CA ALA A 135 23.68 65.28 12.03
C ALA A 135 23.03 64.94 13.40
N SER A 136 21.94 64.18 13.46
CA SER A 136 21.27 63.86 14.74
C SER A 136 20.29 62.67 14.71
N THR A 137 20.19 61.92 13.60
CA THR A 137 19.28 60.77 13.51
C THR A 137 19.99 59.55 12.95
N VAL A 138 19.93 58.42 13.66
CA VAL A 138 20.54 57.14 13.28
C VAL A 138 19.97 56.68 11.92
N PRO A 139 20.79 56.19 10.96
CA PRO A 139 20.31 55.82 9.64
C PRO A 139 19.31 54.66 9.71
N PRO A 140 18.14 54.75 9.05
CA PRO A 140 17.17 53.67 9.00
C PRO A 140 17.70 52.47 8.21
N ILE A 141 17.49 51.25 8.73
CA ILE A 141 17.88 50.02 8.04
C ILE A 141 16.68 49.51 7.25
N LEU A 142 16.85 49.31 5.95
CA LEU A 142 15.81 48.70 5.12
C LEU A 142 16.02 47.20 5.07
N VAL A 143 14.96 46.45 5.29
CA VAL A 143 15.02 45.00 5.39
C VAL A 143 14.10 44.37 4.36
N PHE A 144 14.67 43.48 3.56
CA PHE A 144 14.02 42.84 2.42
C PHE A 144 13.91 41.34 2.64
N ARG A 145 12.75 40.77 2.32
CA ARG A 145 12.50 39.32 2.33
C ARG A 145 11.64 38.95 1.14
N GLY A 146 12.10 38.00 0.33
CA GLY A 146 11.30 37.40 -0.72
C GLY A 146 10.36 36.36 -0.12
N TYR A 147 9.12 36.31 -0.60
CA TYR A 147 8.16 35.30 -0.19
C TYR A 147 7.54 34.64 -1.42
N ALA A 148 7.14 33.38 -1.25
CA ALA A 148 6.29 32.72 -2.22
C ALA A 148 5.25 31.84 -1.53
N HIS A 149 4.00 31.95 -1.98
CA HIS A 149 2.93 31.10 -1.48
C HIS A 149 3.08 29.69 -2.05
N CYS A 150 3.43 28.75 -1.17
CA CYS A 150 3.84 27.40 -1.54
C CYS A 150 3.36 26.40 -0.48
N PRO A 151 2.07 26.02 -0.51
CA PRO A 151 1.53 25.04 0.42
C PRO A 151 2.15 23.66 0.19
N PHE A 152 2.01 22.79 1.20
CA PHE A 152 2.63 21.45 1.24
C PHE A 152 2.45 20.65 -0.07
N TRP A 153 1.21 20.55 -0.57
CA TRP A 153 0.91 19.80 -1.80
C TRP A 153 1.60 20.38 -3.05
N LYS A 154 1.82 21.69 -3.10
CA LYS A 154 2.50 22.32 -4.24
C LYS A 154 3.99 21.98 -4.25
N ILE A 155 4.62 21.92 -3.06
CA ILE A 155 6.00 21.46 -2.91
C ILE A 155 6.12 19.97 -3.26
N PHE A 156 5.15 19.15 -2.84
CA PHE A 156 5.10 17.74 -3.19
C PHE A 156 4.96 17.52 -4.70
N LEU A 157 4.09 18.27 -5.37
CA LEU A 157 3.91 18.18 -6.83
C LEU A 157 5.14 18.64 -7.61
N LEU A 158 5.85 19.67 -7.11
CA LEU A 158 7.13 20.12 -7.67
C LEU A 158 8.26 19.11 -7.41
N SER A 159 8.10 18.22 -6.44
CA SER A 159 9.04 17.15 -6.14
C SER A 159 8.77 15.98 -7.09
N HIS A 160 9.65 15.76 -8.08
CA HIS A 160 9.52 14.67 -9.05
C HIS A 160 9.23 13.32 -8.35
N PRO A 161 8.01 12.78 -8.47
CA PRO A 161 7.52 11.75 -7.55
C PRO A 161 7.80 10.31 -7.98
N ASP A 162 8.54 10.10 -9.07
CA ASP A 162 8.58 8.83 -9.81
C ASP A 162 9.16 7.65 -9.01
N GLY A 163 9.94 7.93 -7.96
CA GLY A 163 10.51 6.92 -7.06
C GLY A 163 9.59 6.51 -5.89
N PRO A 164 9.35 7.41 -4.91
CA PRO A 164 8.70 7.03 -3.65
C PRO A 164 7.26 6.56 -3.82
N ILE A 165 6.51 7.11 -4.78
CA ILE A 165 5.14 6.68 -5.09
C ILE A 165 5.13 5.26 -5.67
N LEU A 166 6.07 4.96 -6.58
CA LEU A 166 6.17 3.63 -7.17
C LEU A 166 6.47 2.58 -6.09
N VAL A 167 7.43 2.85 -5.21
CA VAL A 167 7.78 1.96 -4.09
C VAL A 167 6.58 1.77 -3.14
N PHE A 168 5.82 2.83 -2.87
CA PHE A 168 4.61 2.76 -2.05
C PHE A 168 3.53 1.88 -2.68
N CYS A 169 3.24 2.08 -3.97
CA CYS A 169 2.27 1.26 -4.71
C CYS A 169 2.70 -0.20 -4.80
N LEU A 170 3.99 -0.46 -5.03
CA LEU A 170 4.55 -1.81 -5.04
C LEU A 170 4.38 -2.49 -3.68
N SER A 171 4.62 -1.76 -2.59
CA SER A 171 4.45 -2.27 -1.22
C SER A 171 3.01 -2.68 -0.94
N LEU A 172 2.03 -1.88 -1.36
CA LEU A 172 0.60 -2.20 -1.27
C LEU A 172 0.22 -3.43 -2.11
N LEU A 173 0.73 -3.52 -3.34
CA LEU A 173 0.48 -4.66 -4.22
C LEU A 173 1.06 -5.95 -3.63
N VAL A 174 2.30 -5.92 -3.14
CA VAL A 174 2.93 -7.08 -2.49
C VAL A 174 2.20 -7.43 -1.20
N GLY A 175 1.85 -6.45 -0.37
CA GLY A 175 1.14 -6.66 0.89
C GLY A 175 -0.25 -7.27 0.71
N THR A 176 -0.94 -7.02 -0.40
CA THR A 176 -2.29 -7.52 -0.66
C THR A 176 -2.31 -8.79 -1.52
N LEU A 177 -1.58 -8.83 -2.63
CA LEU A 177 -1.61 -9.94 -3.58
C LEU A 177 -0.92 -11.19 -3.04
N MET A 178 0.21 -11.06 -2.35
CA MET A 178 0.95 -12.24 -1.87
C MET A 178 0.14 -13.08 -0.85
N PRO A 179 -0.49 -12.48 0.17
CA PRO A 179 -1.37 -13.22 1.10
C PRO A 179 -2.58 -13.85 0.40
N LEU A 180 -3.19 -13.17 -0.58
CA LEU A 180 -4.30 -13.70 -1.37
C LEU A 180 -3.89 -14.91 -2.22
N LEU A 181 -2.71 -14.86 -2.85
CA LEU A 181 -2.16 -15.97 -3.63
C LEU A 181 -1.81 -17.16 -2.73
N LEU A 182 -1.24 -16.92 -1.55
CA LEU A 182 -0.95 -17.96 -0.57
C LEU A 182 -2.24 -18.58 -0.01
N TYR A 183 -3.28 -17.79 0.26
CA TYR A 183 -4.60 -18.27 0.67
C TYR A 183 -5.26 -19.12 -0.42
N ARG A 184 -5.24 -18.68 -1.68
CA ARG A 184 -5.75 -19.47 -2.81
C ARG A 184 -4.99 -20.77 -3.00
N ARG A 185 -3.65 -20.75 -2.86
CA ARG A 185 -2.82 -21.97 -2.89
C ARG A 185 -3.18 -22.91 -1.75
N ARG A 186 -3.42 -22.42 -0.53
CA ARG A 186 -3.88 -23.25 0.60
C ARG A 186 -5.19 -23.93 0.31
N LYS A 187 -6.21 -23.17 -0.14
CA LYS A 187 -7.51 -23.75 -0.50
C LYS A 187 -7.38 -24.85 -1.55
N LYS A 188 -6.48 -24.67 -2.52
CA LYS A 188 -6.18 -25.69 -3.53
C LYS A 188 -5.44 -26.91 -2.97
N ILE A 189 -4.50 -26.72 -2.04
CA ILE A 189 -3.71 -27.81 -1.44
C ILE A 189 -4.57 -28.62 -0.44
N GLU A 190 -5.35 -27.97 0.42
CA GLU A 190 -6.29 -28.64 1.34
C GLU A 190 -7.30 -29.48 0.58
N MET A 191 -7.87 -28.94 -0.51
CA MET A 191 -8.78 -29.66 -1.38
C MET A 191 -8.14 -30.89 -2.03
N ASN A 192 -6.84 -30.86 -2.32
CA ASN A 192 -6.12 -32.00 -2.89
C ASN A 192 -5.67 -33.03 -1.84
N ALA A 193 -5.43 -32.62 -0.60
CA ALA A 193 -5.00 -33.52 0.47
C ALA A 193 -6.12 -34.47 0.95
N GLY A 194 -7.38 -34.14 0.70
CA GLY A 194 -8.54 -34.96 1.04
C GLY A 194 -8.99 -35.92 -0.07
N ILE A 195 -8.25 -36.08 -1.17
CA ILE A 195 -8.68 -36.89 -2.31
C ILE A 195 -7.94 -38.24 -2.30
N ILE A 196 -8.67 -39.33 -2.09
CA ILE A 196 -8.18 -40.71 -2.21
C ILE A 196 -8.59 -41.23 -3.59
N SER A 197 -7.63 -41.49 -4.48
CA SER A 197 -7.90 -42.03 -5.82
C SER A 197 -7.61 -43.53 -5.88
N VAL A 198 -8.59 -44.33 -6.33
CA VAL A 198 -8.44 -45.76 -6.61
C VAL A 198 -8.99 -46.00 -8.01
N GLY A 199 -8.18 -46.56 -8.92
CA GLY A 199 -8.53 -46.65 -10.34
C GLY A 199 -8.83 -45.26 -10.93
N ASN A 200 -9.96 -45.14 -11.63
CA ASN A 200 -10.42 -43.88 -12.22
C ASN A 200 -11.43 -43.13 -11.32
N MET A 201 -11.67 -43.63 -10.10
CA MET A 201 -12.62 -43.06 -9.16
C MET A 201 -11.88 -42.38 -8.00
N SER A 202 -12.39 -41.23 -7.56
CA SER A 202 -11.78 -40.45 -6.49
C SER A 202 -12.78 -40.14 -5.38
N LEU A 203 -12.38 -40.41 -4.14
CA LEU A 203 -13.12 -40.07 -2.93
C LEU A 203 -12.62 -38.75 -2.38
N CYS A 204 -13.49 -37.74 -2.31
CA CYS A 204 -13.22 -36.53 -1.55
C CYS A 204 -13.70 -36.72 -0.10
N THR A 205 -12.77 -36.79 0.85
CA THR A 205 -13.07 -36.91 2.28
C THR A 205 -13.71 -35.65 2.86
N ILE A 206 -13.51 -34.49 2.22
CA ILE A 206 -14.07 -33.18 2.62
C ILE A 206 -15.56 -33.11 2.26
N ASP A 207 -15.90 -33.42 1.01
CA ASP A 207 -17.28 -33.33 0.52
C ASP A 207 -18.09 -34.62 0.75
N SER A 208 -17.44 -35.66 1.28
CA SER A 208 -18.01 -37.01 1.44
C SER A 208 -18.70 -37.51 0.16
N CYS A 209 -18.06 -37.27 -1.00
CA CYS A 209 -18.59 -37.60 -2.31
C CYS A 209 -17.55 -38.34 -3.14
N PHE A 210 -18.04 -39.21 -4.04
CA PHE A 210 -17.22 -39.87 -5.03
C PHE A 210 -17.35 -39.18 -6.39
N TYR A 211 -16.23 -39.13 -7.10
CA TYR A 211 -16.11 -38.54 -8.42
C TYR A 211 -15.53 -39.56 -9.40
N ASP A 212 -16.05 -39.55 -10.62
CA ASP A 212 -15.53 -40.31 -11.76
C ASP A 212 -14.27 -39.63 -12.38
N GLU A 213 -13.67 -40.23 -13.40
CA GLU A 213 -12.52 -39.75 -14.19
C GLU A 213 -12.78 -38.35 -14.75
N GLN A 214 -14.00 -38.12 -15.21
CA GLN A 214 -14.47 -36.83 -15.73
C GLN A 214 -14.85 -35.84 -14.61
N ARG A 215 -14.58 -36.18 -13.35
CA ARG A 215 -14.90 -35.40 -12.16
C ARG A 215 -16.41 -35.16 -11.93
N ASN A 216 -17.24 -36.03 -12.50
CA ASN A 216 -18.68 -36.03 -12.27
C ASN A 216 -19.02 -36.68 -10.94
N ARG A 217 -19.93 -36.06 -10.16
CA ARG A 217 -20.36 -36.60 -8.86
C ARG A 217 -21.18 -37.87 -9.06
N ILE A 218 -20.69 -39.00 -8.54
CA ILE A 218 -21.40 -40.27 -8.56
C ILE A 218 -22.45 -40.24 -7.44
N ARG A 219 -23.73 -40.36 -7.83
CA ARG A 219 -24.86 -40.34 -6.91
C ARG A 219 -25.03 -41.73 -6.27
N LEU A 220 -24.55 -41.88 -5.04
CA LEU A 220 -24.76 -43.07 -4.23
C LEU A 220 -25.81 -42.81 -3.15
N THR A 221 -26.58 -43.84 -2.80
CA THR A 221 -27.40 -43.80 -1.58
C THR A 221 -26.47 -43.79 -0.34
N PRO A 222 -26.93 -43.30 0.83
CA PRO A 222 -26.07 -43.20 2.02
C PRO A 222 -25.39 -44.52 2.41
N LEU A 223 -26.11 -45.63 2.24
CA LEU A 223 -25.63 -46.96 2.58
C LEU A 223 -24.60 -47.49 1.55
N GLN A 224 -24.81 -47.22 0.25
CA GLN A 224 -23.84 -47.50 -0.80
C GLN A 224 -22.56 -46.68 -0.62
N TYR A 225 -22.70 -45.41 -0.25
CA TYR A 225 -21.58 -44.52 0.06
C TYR A 225 -20.76 -45.06 1.23
N SER A 226 -21.40 -45.49 2.32
CA SER A 226 -20.71 -46.03 3.50
C SER A 226 -19.95 -47.31 3.17
N LEU A 227 -20.56 -48.25 2.43
CA LEU A 227 -19.88 -49.45 1.94
C LEU A 227 -18.66 -49.11 1.07
N MET A 228 -18.82 -48.19 0.11
CA MET A 228 -17.73 -47.77 -0.76
C MET A 228 -16.61 -47.06 0.01
N LYS A 229 -16.97 -46.21 0.98
CA LYS A 229 -16.02 -45.53 1.85
C LYS A 229 -15.18 -46.53 2.63
N MET A 230 -15.78 -47.61 3.15
CA MET A 230 -15.03 -48.68 3.80
C MET A 230 -14.03 -49.35 2.85
N PHE A 231 -14.42 -49.64 1.59
CA PHE A 231 -13.48 -50.20 0.60
C PHE A 231 -12.30 -49.26 0.34
N PHE A 232 -12.55 -47.96 0.15
CA PHE A 232 -11.50 -46.96 -0.12
C PHE A 232 -10.58 -46.68 1.06
N LEU A 233 -11.06 -46.86 2.30
CA LEU A 233 -10.26 -46.65 3.52
C LEU A 233 -9.49 -47.91 3.93
N SER A 234 -9.94 -49.11 3.53
CA SER A 234 -9.20 -50.36 3.78
C SER A 234 -7.94 -50.45 2.91
N SER A 235 -6.80 -50.80 3.53
CA SER A 235 -5.48 -50.80 2.89
C SER A 235 -5.30 -51.82 1.76
N SER A 236 -6.06 -52.91 1.79
CA SER A 236 -6.04 -53.99 0.78
C SER A 236 -7.30 -54.03 -0.07
N HIS A 237 -8.20 -53.06 0.09
CA HIS A 237 -9.53 -53.04 -0.53
C HIS A 237 -10.34 -54.34 -0.34
N TYR A 238 -10.03 -55.09 0.71
CA TYR A 238 -10.60 -56.39 1.06
C TYR A 238 -11.43 -56.23 2.34
N LEU A 239 -12.69 -56.64 2.28
CA LEU A 239 -13.62 -56.53 3.40
C LEU A 239 -14.34 -57.85 3.64
N CYS A 240 -14.31 -58.32 4.89
CA CYS A 240 -15.02 -59.51 5.33
C CYS A 240 -16.52 -59.25 5.45
N LYS A 241 -17.35 -60.24 5.13
CA LYS A 241 -18.82 -60.11 5.22
C LYS A 241 -19.27 -59.72 6.64
N SER A 242 -18.71 -60.37 7.66
CA SER A 242 -19.00 -60.09 9.07
C SER A 242 -18.66 -58.66 9.47
N GLU A 243 -17.50 -58.15 9.02
CA GLU A 243 -17.03 -56.79 9.29
C GLU A 243 -17.94 -55.74 8.63
N ILE A 244 -18.34 -55.97 7.38
CA ILE A 244 -19.29 -55.10 6.68
C ILE A 244 -20.65 -55.10 7.37
N CYS A 245 -21.18 -56.28 7.71
CA CYS A 245 -22.47 -56.41 8.37
C CYS A 245 -22.48 -55.75 9.75
N GLN A 246 -21.41 -55.93 10.54
CA GLN A 246 -21.29 -55.30 11.85
C GLN A 246 -21.19 -53.77 11.77
N SER A 247 -20.50 -53.24 10.75
CA SER A 247 -20.33 -51.79 10.54
C SER A 247 -21.60 -51.11 10.00
N LEU A 248 -22.30 -51.75 9.05
CA LEU A 248 -23.49 -51.17 8.41
C LEU A 248 -24.80 -51.48 9.13
N TRP A 249 -24.91 -52.64 9.79
CA TRP A 249 -26.11 -53.14 10.47
C TRP A 249 -25.78 -53.94 11.74
N PRO A 250 -25.36 -53.28 12.84
CA PRO A 250 -25.09 -53.98 14.09
C PRO A 250 -26.36 -54.67 14.63
N GLY A 251 -26.31 -55.99 14.81
CA GLY A 251 -27.38 -56.78 15.45
C GLY A 251 -28.58 -57.17 14.57
N LYS A 252 -28.46 -57.15 13.24
CA LYS A 252 -29.54 -57.56 12.33
C LYS A 252 -29.42 -59.04 11.92
N ASP A 253 -30.49 -59.82 12.15
CA ASP A 253 -30.51 -61.27 11.88
C ASP A 253 -30.37 -61.62 10.38
N ASN A 254 -30.86 -60.77 9.47
CA ASN A 254 -30.77 -60.93 8.01
C ASN A 254 -29.80 -59.94 7.33
N ALA A 255 -28.71 -59.57 8.00
CA ALA A 255 -27.71 -58.64 7.45
C ALA A 255 -27.06 -59.16 6.16
N ASP A 256 -26.90 -60.48 6.07
CA ASP A 256 -26.25 -61.19 4.98
C ASP A 256 -26.97 -61.06 3.63
N GLU A 257 -28.29 -61.28 3.61
CA GLU A 257 -29.12 -61.11 2.42
C GLU A 257 -29.19 -59.63 2.01
N THR A 258 -29.31 -58.74 3.00
CA THR A 258 -29.35 -57.30 2.77
C THR A 258 -28.04 -56.83 2.12
N LEU A 259 -26.89 -57.32 2.60
CA LEU A 259 -25.58 -57.03 2.02
C LEU A 259 -25.47 -57.53 0.57
N TYR A 260 -25.97 -58.74 0.29
CA TYR A 260 -26.00 -59.27 -1.08
C TYR A 260 -26.80 -58.36 -2.03
N THR A 261 -27.98 -57.88 -1.60
CA THR A 261 -28.77 -56.95 -2.41
C THR A 261 -28.09 -55.59 -2.61
N LEU A 262 -27.42 -55.07 -1.58
CA LEU A 262 -26.67 -53.82 -1.64
C LEU A 262 -25.52 -53.92 -2.65
N ILE A 263 -24.74 -55.01 -2.58
CA ILE A 263 -23.62 -55.27 -3.50
C ILE A 263 -24.12 -55.46 -4.92
N ARG A 264 -25.21 -56.22 -5.12
CA ARG A 264 -25.82 -56.42 -6.44
C ARG A 264 -26.25 -55.10 -7.09
N ARG A 265 -26.77 -54.15 -6.30
CA ARG A 265 -27.15 -52.81 -6.78
C ARG A 265 -25.97 -51.85 -6.95
N LEU A 266 -24.91 -52.04 -6.16
CA LEU A 266 -23.73 -51.18 -6.18
C LEU A 266 -22.80 -51.50 -7.37
N LYS A 267 -22.59 -52.78 -7.71
CA LYS A 267 -21.77 -53.24 -8.84
C LYS A 267 -22.01 -52.47 -10.16
N PRO A 268 -23.25 -52.38 -10.70
CA PRO A 268 -23.48 -51.70 -11.98
C PRO A 268 -23.19 -50.20 -11.91
N ILE A 269 -23.34 -49.57 -10.73
CA ILE A 269 -23.04 -48.14 -10.56
C ILE A 269 -21.53 -47.90 -10.60
N ILE A 270 -20.73 -48.82 -10.05
CA ILE A 270 -19.28 -48.73 -10.06
C ILE A 270 -18.74 -48.99 -11.46
N GLU A 271 -19.18 -50.09 -12.09
CA GLU A 271 -18.70 -50.51 -13.40
C GLU A 271 -19.10 -49.52 -14.51
N ALA A 272 -20.23 -48.82 -14.37
CA ALA A 272 -20.65 -47.79 -15.32
C ALA A 272 -19.88 -46.47 -15.18
N ASN A 273 -19.34 -46.16 -13.99
CA ASN A 273 -18.68 -44.88 -13.69
C ASN A 273 -17.21 -45.07 -13.27
N SER A 274 -16.60 -46.23 -13.52
CA SER A 274 -15.19 -46.51 -13.22
C SER A 274 -14.75 -47.86 -13.78
N ASN A 275 -13.44 -48.07 -13.88
CA ASN A 275 -12.80 -49.35 -14.20
C ASN A 275 -12.64 -50.27 -12.97
N LEU A 276 -13.45 -50.08 -11.93
CA LEU A 276 -13.41 -50.88 -10.72
C LEU A 276 -14.55 -51.89 -10.73
N TYR A 277 -14.29 -53.08 -10.20
CA TYR A 277 -15.31 -54.10 -10.02
C TYR A 277 -15.17 -54.78 -8.66
N ILE A 278 -16.29 -55.29 -8.13
CA ILE A 278 -16.31 -55.99 -6.84
C ILE A 278 -16.25 -57.50 -7.09
N LYS A 279 -15.11 -58.11 -6.78
CA LYS A 279 -14.91 -59.56 -6.80
C LYS A 279 -15.39 -60.18 -5.49
N THR A 280 -16.06 -61.32 -5.59
CA THR A 280 -16.51 -62.09 -4.43
C THR A 280 -15.56 -63.27 -4.23
N ASP A 281 -14.93 -63.35 -3.06
CA ASP A 281 -14.00 -64.44 -2.73
C ASP A 281 -14.71 -65.50 -1.89
N ARG A 282 -14.94 -66.68 -2.50
CA ARG A 282 -15.50 -67.90 -1.88
C ARG A 282 -16.74 -67.65 -1.00
N GLY A 283 -17.54 -66.62 -1.31
CA GLY A 283 -18.74 -66.23 -0.56
C GLY A 283 -18.52 -65.63 0.83
N ARG A 284 -17.26 -65.41 1.27
CA ARG A 284 -16.93 -64.95 2.63
C ARG A 284 -16.50 -63.49 2.71
N ALA A 285 -15.95 -62.96 1.61
CA ALA A 285 -15.43 -61.61 1.55
C ALA A 285 -15.63 -60.99 0.17
N TYR A 286 -15.48 -59.67 0.13
CA TYR A 286 -15.54 -58.87 -1.08
C TYR A 286 -14.24 -58.08 -1.24
N ARG A 287 -13.78 -57.95 -2.49
CA ARG A 287 -12.60 -57.16 -2.84
C ARG A 287 -12.91 -56.22 -3.99
N LEU A 288 -12.45 -54.98 -3.88
CA LEU A 288 -12.50 -54.01 -4.97
C LEU A 288 -11.19 -54.14 -5.79
N GLU A 289 -11.29 -54.54 -7.05
CA GLU A 289 -10.14 -54.71 -7.96
C GLU A 289 -10.32 -53.83 -9.21
N LYS A 290 -9.21 -53.48 -9.86
CA LYS A 290 -9.19 -52.78 -11.14
C LYS A 290 -9.36 -53.78 -12.29
N GLN A 291 -10.26 -53.49 -13.22
CA GLN A 291 -10.40 -54.23 -14.46
C GLN A 291 -9.27 -53.84 -15.42
N TYR A 292 -8.53 -54.83 -15.93
CA TYR A 292 -7.45 -54.66 -16.92
C TYR A 292 -8.01 -54.57 -18.33
#